data_AF-A0A7X8WTG0-F1
#
_entry.id   AF-A0A7X8WTG0-F1
#
_cell.length_a   1.000
_cell.length_b   1.000
_cell.length_c   1.000
_cell.angle_alpha   90.00
_cell.angle_beta   90.00
_cell.angle_gamma   90.00
#
_symmetry.space_group_name_H-M   'P 1'
#
loop_
_entity.id
_entity.type
_entity.pdbx_description
1 polymer ?
#
loop_
_entity_poly.entity_id
_entity_poly.type
_entity_poly.pdbx_seq_one_letter_code
_entity_poly.pdbx_strand_id
1 'polypeptide(L)'
;MNMDRYSEQLKNAPISRLGVLLVTAALILSLPTISACGRDQSLLGTWELTSSQEEGYVAGMLFEFSSDGTLYISAGSAPIPSEDQASLRNMQANDRLTYTTTRSGNLRLLLKLDNAETISFSMTYNVEKDRLVITDRDNVQLVFRRVR
;
A
#
# COMPACT_ATOMS: atom_id res chain seq x y z
N MET A 1 -36.43 -82.45 27.19
CA MET A 1 -37.32 -81.84 28.19
C MET A 1 -36.60 -80.63 28.76
N ASN A 2 -37.20 -79.46 28.58
CA ASN A 2 -36.88 -78.10 29.09
C ASN A 2 -35.45 -77.69 29.41
N MET A 3 -35.06 -76.52 28.89
CA MET A 3 -34.79 -75.37 29.74
C MET A 3 -34.77 -74.07 28.93
N ASP A 4 -35.44 -73.08 29.50
CA ASP A 4 -35.49 -71.69 29.07
C ASP A 4 -34.09 -71.10 28.79
N ARG A 5 -33.97 -70.37 27.69
CA ARG A 5 -33.20 -69.12 27.62
C ARG A 5 -33.97 -68.17 26.71
N TYR A 6 -34.66 -67.21 27.29
CA TYR A 6 -34.15 -65.87 27.60
C TYR A 6 -33.56 -65.18 26.37
N SER A 7 -34.25 -64.07 26.05
CA SER A 7 -33.68 -62.85 25.47
C SER A 7 -32.93 -63.03 24.17
N GLU A 8 -33.62 -62.72 23.08
CA GLU A 8 -33.22 -61.68 22.13
C GLU A 8 -34.32 -61.63 21.06
N GLN A 9 -34.45 -60.47 20.44
CA GLN A 9 -35.34 -60.16 19.32
C GLN A 9 -36.76 -59.67 19.65
N LEU A 10 -37.25 -58.59 19.08
CA LEU A 10 -36.67 -57.55 18.21
C LEU A 10 -37.76 -56.46 18.14
N LYS A 11 -37.31 -55.20 18.08
CA LYS A 11 -37.95 -54.11 17.31
C LYS A 11 -39.45 -53.86 17.53
N ASN A 12 -39.74 -52.93 18.42
CA ASN A 12 -40.82 -51.98 18.19
C ASN A 12 -40.20 -50.62 17.82
N ALA A 13 -40.25 -50.28 16.53
CA ALA A 13 -40.40 -48.89 16.08
C ALA A 13 -41.93 -48.63 15.96
N PRO A 14 -42.46 -47.40 15.75
CA PRO A 14 -41.80 -46.15 15.36
C PRO A 14 -42.37 -44.87 16.05
N ILE A 15 -41.96 -43.69 15.54
CA ILE A 15 -42.73 -42.44 15.31
C ILE A 15 -42.05 -41.18 15.86
N SER A 16 -41.47 -40.45 14.89
CA SER A 16 -41.41 -38.99 14.72
C SER A 16 -41.70 -38.09 15.92
N ARG A 17 -40.68 -37.34 16.35
CA ARG A 17 -40.81 -35.95 16.80
C ARG A 17 -39.64 -35.13 16.26
N LEU A 18 -39.90 -34.49 15.11
CA LEU A 18 -39.32 -33.18 14.79
C LEU A 18 -39.46 -32.28 16.02
N GLY A 19 -38.36 -31.75 16.55
CA GLY A 19 -38.45 -30.68 17.54
C GLY A 19 -37.27 -30.56 18.49
N VAL A 20 -36.49 -29.52 18.24
CA VAL A 20 -35.69 -28.75 19.21
C VAL A 20 -34.30 -29.33 19.57
N LEU A 21 -33.33 -28.41 19.68
CA LEU A 21 -31.91 -28.54 20.03
C LEU A 21 -31.00 -28.93 18.84
N LEU A 22 -30.08 -28.11 18.32
CA LEU A 22 -29.26 -27.07 18.95
C LEU A 22 -28.94 -25.93 17.96
N VAL A 23 -29.43 -24.74 18.31
CA VAL A 23 -29.03 -23.45 17.76
C VAL A 23 -27.82 -22.96 18.58
N THR A 24 -26.61 -23.50 18.37
CA THR A 24 -25.39 -23.02 19.06
C THR A 24 -24.10 -23.34 18.30
N ALA A 25 -23.96 -22.89 17.05
CA ALA A 25 -22.65 -22.91 16.36
C ALA A 25 -22.49 -21.82 15.28
N ALA A 26 -23.19 -20.70 15.41
CA ALA A 26 -23.17 -19.61 14.42
C ALA A 26 -22.58 -18.30 14.98
N LEU A 27 -21.56 -18.36 15.84
CA LEU A 27 -21.02 -17.17 16.51
C LEU A 27 -19.49 -17.05 16.53
N ILE A 28 -18.81 -17.61 15.53
CA ILE A 28 -17.39 -17.31 15.27
C ILE A 28 -17.22 -17.30 13.77
N LEU A 29 -17.26 -16.11 13.13
CA LEU A 29 -16.62 -15.82 11.83
C LEU A 29 -16.95 -14.43 11.27
N SER A 30 -17.69 -13.58 11.98
CA SER A 30 -17.73 -12.14 11.66
C SER A 30 -16.56 -11.42 12.33
N LEU A 31 -15.33 -11.80 11.98
CA LEU A 31 -14.21 -10.86 12.11
C LEU A 31 -14.47 -9.80 11.04
N PRO A 32 -14.81 -8.54 11.40
CA PRO A 32 -14.75 -7.49 10.42
C PRO A 32 -13.31 -7.50 9.92
N THR A 33 -13.11 -7.79 8.63
CA THR A 33 -11.86 -7.45 7.98
C THR A 33 -11.78 -5.94 8.13
N ILE A 34 -10.97 -5.50 9.09
CA ILE A 34 -10.56 -4.11 9.19
C ILE A 34 -9.70 -3.92 7.95
N SER A 35 -10.35 -3.65 6.82
CA SER A 35 -9.77 -3.10 5.63
C SER A 35 -9.33 -1.70 6.03
N ALA A 36 -8.26 -1.65 6.81
CA ALA A 36 -7.46 -0.46 6.95
C ALA A 36 -6.96 -0.21 5.53
N CYS A 37 -7.73 0.59 4.78
CA CYS A 37 -7.25 1.47 3.72
C CYS A 37 -6.23 2.43 4.35
N GLY A 38 -5.16 1.88 4.92
CA GLY A 38 -4.03 2.62 5.44
C GLY A 38 -3.11 2.81 4.25
N ARG A 39 -2.99 4.05 3.80
CA ARG A 39 -1.85 4.51 3.00
C ARG A 39 -0.59 3.99 3.69
N ASP A 40 0.27 3.30 2.95
CA ASP A 40 1.51 2.78 3.53
C ASP A 40 2.35 3.96 4.02
N GLN A 41 2.69 3.95 5.30
CA GLN A 41 3.45 5.00 5.96
C GLN A 41 4.96 4.85 5.73
N SER A 42 5.41 3.76 5.13
CA SER A 42 6.83 3.47 4.86
C SER A 42 7.54 4.59 4.09
N LEU A 43 6.83 5.27 3.19
CA LEU A 43 7.36 6.37 2.39
C LEU A 43 7.41 7.71 3.11
N LEU A 44 6.67 7.90 4.21
CA LEU A 44 6.56 9.22 4.84
C LEU A 44 7.92 9.77 5.27
N GLY A 45 8.06 11.10 5.14
CA GLY A 45 9.26 11.85 5.48
C GLY A 45 10.11 12.21 4.26
N THR A 46 11.31 12.69 4.54
CA THR A 46 12.23 13.22 3.54
C THR A 46 13.28 12.17 3.13
N TRP A 47 13.49 12.07 1.83
CA TRP A 47 14.42 11.15 1.19
C TRP A 47 15.37 11.93 0.29
N GLU A 48 16.65 11.65 0.39
CA GLU A 48 17.68 12.21 -0.47
C GLU A 48 17.98 11.22 -1.58
N LEU A 49 17.88 11.67 -2.83
CA LEU A 49 18.25 10.90 -4.00
C LEU A 49 19.77 10.67 -4.00
N THR A 50 20.19 9.42 -4.02
CA THR A 50 21.61 9.04 -4.03
C THR A 50 22.09 8.53 -5.38
N SER A 51 21.18 8.02 -6.21
CA SER A 51 21.48 7.56 -7.57
C SER A 51 20.22 7.62 -8.44
N SER A 52 20.40 7.98 -9.71
CA SER A 52 19.35 8.00 -10.74
C SER A 52 19.89 7.44 -12.04
N GLN A 53 19.03 6.76 -12.80
CA GLN A 53 19.27 6.39 -14.20
C GLN A 53 18.59 7.35 -15.19
N GLU A 54 17.85 8.32 -14.67
CA GLU A 54 17.10 9.33 -15.41
C GLU A 54 17.82 10.68 -15.33
N GLU A 55 18.06 11.31 -16.47
CA GLU A 55 18.84 12.56 -16.59
C GLU A 55 18.16 13.74 -15.88
N GLY A 56 16.83 13.71 -15.77
CA GLY A 56 16.06 14.75 -15.05
C GLY A 56 16.20 14.73 -13.53
N TYR A 57 16.86 13.73 -12.94
CA TYR A 57 17.00 13.59 -11.49
C TYR A 57 18.46 13.47 -11.07
N VAL A 58 18.92 14.41 -10.25
CA VAL A 58 20.32 14.55 -9.85
C VAL A 58 20.52 14.15 -8.39
N ALA A 59 21.58 13.39 -8.09
CA ALA A 59 21.91 13.01 -6.72
C ALA A 59 22.06 14.26 -5.81
N GLY A 60 21.52 14.16 -4.60
CA GLY A 60 21.39 15.26 -3.63
C GLY A 60 20.01 15.93 -3.60
N MET A 61 19.13 15.65 -4.57
CA MET A 61 17.75 16.15 -4.57
C MET A 61 16.96 15.56 -3.39
N LEU A 62 16.07 16.34 -2.79
CA LEU A 62 15.22 15.91 -1.68
C LEU A 62 13.78 15.71 -2.13
N PHE A 63 13.20 14.60 -1.70
CA PHE A 63 11.82 14.20 -1.95
C PHE A 63 11.13 14.03 -0.60
N GLU A 64 10.13 14.86 -0.31
CA GLU A 64 9.35 14.81 0.91
C GLU A 64 7.95 14.28 0.63
N PHE A 65 7.68 13.08 1.15
CA PHE A 65 6.37 12.44 1.09
C PHE A 65 5.59 12.83 2.34
N SER A 66 4.69 13.81 2.18
CA SER A 66 3.87 14.33 3.28
C SER A 66 2.64 13.47 3.54
N SER A 67 2.21 13.40 4.80
CA SER A 67 1.04 12.61 5.23
C SER A 67 -0.27 12.97 4.53
N ASP A 68 -0.40 14.21 4.06
CA ASP A 68 -1.55 14.68 3.28
C ASP A 68 -1.60 14.08 1.86
N GLY A 69 -0.51 13.49 1.38
CA GLY A 69 -0.39 12.93 0.03
C GLY A 69 0.21 13.91 -0.98
N THR A 70 0.81 15.00 -0.52
CA THR A 70 1.60 15.92 -1.34
C THR A 70 3.05 15.45 -1.38
N LEU A 71 3.69 15.54 -2.55
CA LEU A 71 5.12 15.27 -2.73
C LEU A 71 5.83 16.58 -3.02
N TYR A 72 6.78 16.96 -2.17
CA TYR A 72 7.63 18.13 -2.39
C TYR A 72 9.00 17.69 -2.89
N ILE A 73 9.51 18.33 -3.96
CA ILE A 73 10.83 18.03 -4.53
C ILE A 73 11.68 19.29 -4.46
N SER A 74 12.82 19.25 -3.79
CA SER A 74 13.73 20.40 -3.68
C SER A 74 15.17 20.03 -4.05
N ALA A 75 16.00 21.03 -4.29
CA ALA A 75 17.38 20.83 -4.74
C ALA A 75 18.26 20.14 -3.70
N GLY A 76 18.01 20.30 -2.40
CA GLY A 76 18.86 19.72 -1.37
C GLY A 76 20.33 20.13 -1.50
N SER A 77 21.23 19.14 -1.57
CA SER A 77 22.66 19.34 -1.87
C SER A 77 23.00 19.11 -3.34
N ALA A 78 22.01 18.89 -4.22
CA ALA A 78 22.27 18.61 -5.63
C ALA A 78 22.86 19.85 -6.34
N PRO A 79 23.88 19.66 -7.19
CA PRO A 79 24.47 20.73 -7.98
C PRO A 79 23.60 21.07 -9.20
N ILE A 80 22.39 21.56 -8.97
CA ILE A 80 21.43 21.92 -10.03
C ILE A 80 21.79 23.32 -10.59
N PRO A 81 21.92 23.49 -11.91
CA PRO A 81 22.11 24.79 -12.55
C PRO A 81 21.03 25.81 -12.15
N SER A 82 21.39 27.10 -12.13
CA SER A 82 20.51 28.16 -11.63
C SER A 82 19.19 28.29 -12.43
N GLU A 83 19.25 28.04 -13.74
CA GLU A 83 18.12 28.04 -14.65
C GLU A 83 17.10 26.94 -14.30
N ASP A 84 17.57 25.75 -13.94
CA ASP A 84 16.73 24.61 -13.59
C ASP A 84 16.18 24.73 -12.17
N GLN A 85 16.90 25.40 -11.26
CA GLN A 85 16.39 25.73 -9.94
C GLN A 85 15.16 26.65 -9.99
N ALA A 86 15.09 27.57 -10.96
CA ALA A 86 13.92 28.42 -11.15
C ALA A 86 12.71 27.58 -11.58
N SER A 87 12.92 26.64 -12.51
CA SER A 87 11.89 25.69 -12.94
C SER A 87 11.40 24.80 -11.77
N LEU A 88 12.32 24.30 -10.94
CA LEU A 88 11.96 23.50 -9.76
C LEU A 88 11.12 24.31 -8.76
N ARG A 89 11.51 25.57 -8.48
CA ARG A 89 10.74 26.47 -7.62
C ARG A 89 9.37 26.80 -8.19
N ASN A 90 9.28 27.02 -9.50
CA ASN A 90 8.01 27.29 -10.18
C ASN A 90 7.08 26.07 -10.12
N MET A 91 7.63 24.86 -10.29
CA MET A 91 6.88 23.61 -10.11
C MET A 91 6.33 23.51 -8.69
N GLN A 92 7.11 23.82 -7.66
CA GLN A 92 6.61 23.82 -6.28
C GLN A 92 5.54 24.88 -6.00
N ALA A 93 5.62 26.05 -6.66
CA ALA A 93 4.73 27.17 -6.40
C ALA A 93 3.37 27.04 -7.10
N ASN A 94 3.37 26.50 -8.32
CA ASN A 94 2.20 26.50 -9.20
C ASN A 94 1.69 25.10 -9.54
N ASP A 95 2.54 24.08 -9.49
CA ASP A 95 2.17 22.72 -9.84
C ASP A 95 1.97 21.88 -8.57
N ARG A 96 0.84 21.17 -8.52
CA ARG A 96 0.57 20.29 -7.37
C ARG A 96 0.97 18.86 -7.71
N LEU A 97 2.08 18.42 -7.13
CA LEU A 97 2.52 17.03 -7.17
C LEU A 97 1.91 16.27 -5.98
N THR A 98 1.07 15.29 -6.28
CA THR A 98 0.45 14.43 -5.25
C THR A 98 0.78 12.97 -5.50
N TYR A 99 0.68 12.16 -4.47
CA TYR A 99 1.00 10.75 -4.55
C TYR A 99 -0.01 9.86 -3.82
N THR A 100 -0.13 8.63 -4.31
CA THR A 100 -0.87 7.55 -3.67
C THR A 100 -0.07 6.27 -3.71
N THR A 101 -0.21 5.45 -2.67
CA THR A 101 0.58 4.22 -2.52
C THR A 101 -0.31 3.06 -2.14
N THR A 102 0.11 1.84 -2.50
CA THR A 102 -0.48 0.60 -1.99
C THR A 102 0.53 -0.13 -1.11
N ARG A 103 0.03 -1.01 -0.24
CA ARG A 103 0.87 -1.93 0.56
C ARG A 103 1.68 -2.92 -0.27
N SER A 104 1.27 -3.15 -1.52
CA SER A 104 1.98 -4.03 -2.45
C SER A 104 3.15 -3.35 -3.16
N GLY A 105 3.50 -2.12 -2.78
CA GLY A 105 4.62 -1.39 -3.38
C GLY A 105 4.26 -0.65 -4.68
N ASN A 106 3.00 -0.35 -4.96
CA ASN A 106 2.66 0.52 -6.10
C ASN A 106 2.67 1.99 -5.67
N LEU A 107 3.31 2.85 -6.47
CA LEU A 107 3.33 4.29 -6.31
C LEU A 107 2.68 4.93 -7.54
N ARG A 108 1.71 5.82 -7.32
CA ARG A 108 1.17 6.68 -8.37
C ARG A 108 1.44 8.13 -8.02
N LEU A 109 2.13 8.84 -8.91
CA LEU A 109 2.31 10.28 -8.86
C LEU A 109 1.32 10.96 -9.79
N LEU A 110 0.71 12.04 -9.34
CA LEU A 110 -0.21 12.87 -10.10
C LEU A 110 0.35 14.29 -10.12
N LEU A 111 0.73 14.74 -11.30
CA LEU A 111 1.17 16.11 -11.55
C LEU A 111 -0.02 16.89 -12.10
N LYS A 112 -0.48 17.89 -11.35
CA LYS A 112 -1.47 18.86 -11.82
C LYS A 112 -0.73 20.15 -12.17
N LEU A 113 -0.62 20.41 -13.46
CA LEU A 113 -0.13 21.68 -13.99
C LEU A 113 -1.28 22.70 -13.95
N ASP A 114 -0.95 23.97 -13.70
CA ASP A 114 -1.95 25.04 -13.70
C ASP A 114 -2.73 25.11 -15.03
N ASN A 115 -4.06 25.07 -14.94
CA ASN A 115 -4.99 25.08 -16.07
C ASN A 115 -4.82 23.97 -17.12
N ALA A 116 -4.11 22.88 -16.81
CA ALA A 116 -3.90 21.76 -17.73
C ALA A 116 -4.45 20.43 -17.19
N GLU A 117 -4.40 19.41 -18.05
CA GLU A 117 -4.73 18.03 -17.68
C GLU A 117 -3.78 17.49 -16.60
N THR A 118 -4.31 16.62 -15.75
CA THR A 118 -3.49 15.93 -14.74
C THR A 118 -2.74 14.78 -15.39
N ILE A 119 -1.41 14.81 -15.26
CA ILE A 119 -0.53 13.74 -15.75
C ILE A 119 -0.34 12.72 -14.63
N SER A 120 -0.54 11.43 -14.93
CA SER A 120 -0.38 10.33 -13.98
C SER A 120 0.81 9.45 -14.33
N PHE A 121 1.71 9.27 -13.38
CA PHE A 121 2.84 8.34 -13.46
C PHE A 121 2.59 7.15 -12.55
N SER A 122 2.73 5.94 -13.07
CA SER A 122 2.62 4.70 -12.28
C SER A 122 3.99 4.05 -12.19
N MET A 123 4.39 3.72 -10.97
CA MET A 123 5.70 3.22 -10.59
C MET A 123 5.52 2.14 -9.51
N THR A 124 6.61 1.45 -9.20
CA THR A 124 6.71 0.61 -8.00
C THR A 124 7.73 1.20 -7.03
N TYR A 125 7.63 0.84 -5.77
CA TYR A 125 8.60 1.22 -4.75
C TYR A 125 8.87 0.08 -3.78
N ASN A 126 10.09 0.06 -3.24
CA ASN A 126 10.50 -0.83 -2.17
C ASN A 126 11.26 -0.03 -1.11
N VAL A 127 10.89 -0.22 0.17
CA VAL A 127 11.55 0.41 1.31
C VAL A 127 12.21 -0.67 2.16
N GLU A 128 13.53 -0.57 2.32
CA GLU A 128 14.34 -1.42 3.17
C GLU A 128 15.14 -0.56 4.15
N LYS A 129 14.69 -0.49 5.40
CA LYS A 129 15.28 0.37 6.45
C LYS A 129 15.30 1.84 5.99
N ASP A 130 16.51 2.38 5.77
CA ASP A 130 16.75 3.76 5.35
C ASP A 130 16.96 3.88 3.83
N ARG A 131 16.68 2.82 3.05
CA ARG A 131 16.81 2.80 1.60
C ARG A 131 15.44 2.71 0.95
N LEU A 132 15.19 3.60 0.00
CA LEU A 132 14.02 3.57 -0.87
C LEU A 132 14.50 3.39 -2.31
N VAL A 133 13.83 2.52 -3.05
CA VAL A 133 13.98 2.39 -4.50
C VAL A 133 12.63 2.64 -5.14
N ILE A 134 12.56 3.55 -6.10
CA ILE A 134 11.39 3.75 -6.96
C ILE A 134 11.79 3.30 -8.36
N THR A 135 10.96 2.45 -8.96
CA THR A 135 11.18 1.91 -10.31
C THR A 135 10.00 2.24 -11.18
N ASP A 136 10.24 2.86 -12.34
CA ASP A 136 9.18 3.17 -13.29
C ASP A 136 8.78 1.97 -14.17
N ARG A 137 8.01 2.21 -15.22
CA ARG A 137 7.53 1.16 -16.15
C ARG A 137 8.61 0.62 -17.08
N ASP A 138 9.65 1.41 -17.33
CA ASP A 138 10.75 1.07 -18.23
C ASP A 138 11.96 0.51 -17.45
N ASN A 139 11.77 0.19 -16.17
CA ASN A 139 12.76 -0.28 -15.21
C ASN A 139 13.86 0.74 -14.86
N VAL A 140 13.60 2.03 -15.10
CA VAL A 140 14.45 3.13 -14.67
C VAL A 140 14.32 3.28 -13.15
N GLN A 141 15.46 3.31 -12.46
CA GLN A 141 15.50 3.35 -10.99
C GLN A 141 15.97 4.69 -10.45
N LEU A 142 15.25 5.14 -9.42
CA LEU A 142 15.66 6.19 -8.50
C LEU A 142 15.94 5.55 -7.13
N VAL A 143 17.13 5.76 -6.59
CA VAL A 143 17.57 5.19 -5.31
C VAL A 143 17.78 6.31 -4.31
N PHE A 144 17.19 6.17 -3.13
CA PHE A 144 17.19 7.19 -2.11
C PHE A 144 17.67 6.67 -0.76
N ARG A 145 18.10 7.62 0.08
CA ARG A 145 18.45 7.43 1.48
C ARG A 145 17.53 8.30 2.34
N ARG A 146 17.05 7.77 3.47
CA ARG A 146 16.25 8.54 4.43
C ARG A 146 17.07 9.67 5.04
N VAL A 147 16.49 10.88 5.06
CA VAL A 147 17.01 12.02 5.83
C VAL A 147 16.48 11.90 7.25
N ARG A 148 17.38 12.02 8.24
CA ARG A 148 17.04 11.89 9.66
C ARG A 148 16.48 13.17 10.24
#